data_AF-A0A4U8YVL6-F1
#
_entry.id   AF-A0A4U8YVL6-F1
#
_cell.length_a   1.000
_cell.length_b   1.000
_cell.length_c   1.000
_cell.angle_alpha   90.00
_cell.angle_beta   90.00
_cell.angle_gamma   90.00
#
_symmetry.space_group_name_H-M   'P 1'
#
loop_
_entity.id
_entity.type
_entity.pdbx_description
1 polymer ?
#
loop_
_entity_poly.entity_id
_entity_poly.type
_entity_poly.pdbx_seq_one_letter_code
_entity_poly.pdbx_strand_id
1 'polypeptide(L)'
;MMRVRYFPHTHMSDAVAQALMKLFDEVVITKASTADPAPEGVTALGPSPEEEARLGALLADWRRFSGLHGEGVATYARGMGQRVDPLDELLASQIKCELQRQIKGDAARNEGADAVTTARALLSLAAEYDLRRRDLDDDLSRIEARQQALLDTLKGEVAELPEAAPHGEAAGEVKMMRRLSAWATLFTAEGEACPDRFFVTTSREALALVAEHGGLVLEELGVLRGGDLGRGNLESLLAGGPSVGSPETGSDDGGVPVTFTICIARGEHPYNLFNRFARGTNVSLKGQDVQGSEIKEDMVFVLAEEIAPD
;
A
#
# COMPACT_ATOMS: atom_id res chain seq x y z
N MET A 1 -0.60 24.29 -6.70
CA MET A 1 -0.27 23.54 -5.47
C MET A 1 -0.34 22.06 -5.82
N MET A 2 0.78 21.34 -5.73
CA MET A 2 0.88 19.92 -6.06
C MET A 2 0.65 19.10 -4.80
N ARG A 3 -0.53 18.47 -4.71
CA ARG A 3 -0.89 17.56 -3.63
C ARG A 3 -0.67 16.12 -4.09
N VAL A 4 0.02 15.32 -3.29
CA VAL A 4 0.28 13.90 -3.56
C VAL A 4 -0.38 13.02 -2.52
N ARG A 5 -0.95 11.89 -2.94
CA ARG A 5 -1.59 10.91 -2.06
C ARG A 5 -0.82 9.59 -2.02
N TYR A 6 -0.49 9.15 -0.82
CA TYR A 6 0.18 7.87 -0.59
C TYR A 6 -0.81 6.70 -0.57
N PHE A 7 -0.47 5.64 -1.31
CA PHE A 7 -1.32 4.46 -1.50
C PHE A 7 -0.51 3.18 -1.75
N PRO A 8 -1.14 2.00 -1.65
CA PRO A 8 -2.33 1.72 -0.85
C PRO A 8 -1.98 1.45 0.62
N HIS A 9 -0.70 1.57 0.99
CA HIS A 9 -0.22 1.38 2.35
C HIS A 9 -0.61 2.55 3.26
N THR A 10 -0.78 2.27 4.54
CA THR A 10 -1.12 3.26 5.56
C THR A 10 0.10 3.70 6.39
N HIS A 11 1.24 3.04 6.21
CA HIS A 11 2.50 3.37 6.85
C HIS A 11 3.48 3.94 5.83
N MET A 12 4.10 5.07 6.17
CA MET A 12 5.12 5.77 5.40
C MET A 12 6.33 5.98 6.31
N SER A 13 7.53 5.72 5.81
CA SER A 13 8.77 6.01 6.54
C SER A 13 9.06 7.52 6.57
N ASP A 14 9.83 7.96 7.55
CA ASP A 14 10.26 9.36 7.65
C ASP A 14 11.14 9.75 6.44
N ALA A 15 11.94 8.82 5.93
CA ALA A 15 12.75 9.03 4.73
C ALA A 15 11.86 9.35 3.51
N VAL A 16 10.87 8.51 3.23
CA VAL A 16 9.95 8.75 2.12
C VAL A 16 9.15 10.04 2.33
N ALA A 17 8.68 10.31 3.56
CA ALA A 17 7.96 11.53 3.87
C ALA A 17 8.80 12.79 3.60
N GLN A 18 10.03 12.85 4.11
CA GLN A 18 10.94 13.97 3.89
C GLN A 18 11.26 14.17 2.41
N ALA A 19 11.48 13.07 1.67
CA ALA A 19 11.74 13.12 0.24
C ALA A 19 10.53 13.64 -0.55
N LEU A 20 9.31 13.23 -0.19
CA LEU A 20 8.08 13.72 -0.81
C LEU A 20 7.79 15.19 -0.49
N MET A 21 8.05 15.65 0.73
CA MET A 21 7.86 17.05 1.12
C MET A 21 8.79 18.01 0.36
N LYS A 22 9.92 17.53 -0.20
CA LYS A 22 10.77 18.33 -1.10
C LYS A 22 10.17 18.48 -2.51
N LEU A 23 9.36 17.52 -2.94
CA LEU A 23 8.77 17.48 -4.27
C LEU A 23 7.38 18.13 -4.32
N PHE A 24 6.55 17.88 -3.31
CA PHE A 24 5.13 18.24 -3.29
C PHE A 24 4.84 19.34 -2.26
N ASP A 25 3.77 20.10 -2.47
CA ASP A 25 3.31 21.12 -1.51
C ASP A 25 2.61 20.49 -0.31
N GLU A 26 1.88 19.41 -0.57
CA GLU A 26 1.08 18.71 0.42
C GLU A 26 1.18 17.21 0.18
N VAL A 27 1.60 16.48 1.21
CA VAL A 27 1.65 15.02 1.22
C VAL A 27 0.49 14.52 2.07
N VAL A 28 -0.33 13.66 1.49
CA VAL A 28 -1.52 13.13 2.17
C VAL A 28 -1.44 11.62 2.30
N ILE A 29 -1.73 11.12 3.49
CA ILE A 29 -1.85 9.69 3.77
C ILE A 29 -3.25 9.38 4.31
N THR A 30 -3.89 8.36 3.73
CA THR A 30 -5.15 7.83 4.27
C THR A 30 -4.82 6.84 5.37
N LYS A 31 -5.21 7.17 6.61
CA LYS A 31 -5.00 6.30 7.77
C LYS A 31 -6.15 5.33 7.92
N ALA A 32 -5.86 4.12 8.38
CA ALA A 32 -6.91 3.18 8.74
C ALA A 32 -7.48 3.52 10.12
N SER A 33 -6.61 3.84 11.09
CA SER A 33 -6.96 4.26 12.45
C SER A 33 -6.26 5.58 12.83
N THR A 34 -6.87 6.34 13.74
CA THR A 34 -6.26 7.51 14.39
C THR A 34 -5.05 7.16 15.26
N ALA A 35 -4.89 5.90 15.66
CA ALA A 35 -3.75 5.44 16.44
C ALA A 35 -2.46 5.32 15.61
N ASP A 36 -2.58 5.21 14.28
CA ASP A 36 -1.42 5.11 13.40
C ASP A 36 -0.67 6.46 13.39
N PRO A 37 0.62 6.52 13.73
CA PRO A 37 1.38 7.77 13.63
C PRO A 37 1.50 8.22 12.18
N ALA A 38 1.48 9.53 11.93
CA ALA A 38 1.88 10.10 10.64
C ALA A 38 3.24 10.78 10.83
N PRO A 39 4.11 10.73 9.81
CA PRO A 39 5.31 11.56 9.78
C PRO A 39 4.97 13.05 9.92
N GLU A 40 5.88 13.82 10.50
CA GLU A 40 5.72 15.26 10.64
C GLU A 40 5.59 15.93 9.25
N GLY A 41 4.68 16.90 9.12
CA GLY A 41 4.41 17.59 7.85
C GLY A 41 3.52 16.83 6.86
N VAL A 42 3.13 15.59 7.16
CA VAL A 42 2.18 14.81 6.34
C VAL A 42 0.76 14.98 6.87
N THR A 43 -0.17 15.34 5.98
CA THR A 43 -1.60 15.45 6.29
C THR A 43 -2.22 14.05 6.37
N ALA A 44 -2.76 13.70 7.54
CA ALA A 44 -3.40 12.42 7.77
C ALA A 44 -4.93 12.50 7.62
N LEU A 45 -5.49 11.72 6.70
CA LEU A 45 -6.94 11.52 6.57
C LEU A 45 -7.36 10.28 7.37
N GLY A 46 -7.77 10.50 8.61
CA GLY A 46 -8.24 9.45 9.53
C GLY A 46 -9.76 9.29 9.55
N PRO A 47 -10.27 8.28 10.28
CA PRO A 47 -11.68 8.18 10.60
C PRO A 47 -12.12 9.28 11.56
N SER A 48 -13.42 9.61 11.55
CA SER A 48 -14.05 10.38 12.61
C SER A 48 -14.03 9.63 13.95
N PRO A 49 -14.21 10.30 15.11
CA PRO A 49 -14.20 9.62 16.41
C PRO A 49 -15.24 8.51 16.55
N GLU A 50 -16.40 8.65 15.91
CA GLU A 50 -17.44 7.62 15.91
C GLU A 50 -17.04 6.41 15.06
N GLU A 51 -16.49 6.64 13.87
CA GLU A 51 -15.94 5.59 13.02
C GLU A 51 -14.78 4.86 13.69
N GLU A 52 -13.91 5.57 14.41
CA GLU A 52 -12.82 4.97 15.19
C GLU A 52 -13.36 4.04 16.28
N ALA A 53 -14.38 4.46 17.04
CA ALA A 53 -14.99 3.62 18.07
C ALA A 53 -15.60 2.33 17.47
N ARG A 54 -16.26 2.45 16.31
CA ARG A 54 -16.82 1.31 15.57
C ARG A 54 -15.72 0.38 15.05
N LEU A 55 -14.67 0.94 14.46
CA LEU A 55 -13.49 0.22 13.99
C LEU A 55 -12.82 -0.54 15.13
N GLY A 56 -12.63 0.10 16.28
CA GLY A 56 -12.06 -0.51 17.48
C GLY A 56 -12.88 -1.71 17.99
N ALA A 57 -14.21 -1.59 18.03
CA ALA A 57 -15.09 -2.70 18.40
C ALA A 57 -14.99 -3.86 17.40
N LEU A 58 -15.03 -3.57 16.09
CA LEU A 58 -14.91 -4.57 15.03
C LEU A 58 -13.57 -5.32 15.08
N LEU A 59 -12.45 -4.59 15.27
CA LEU A 59 -11.12 -5.19 15.40
C LEU A 59 -10.99 -6.01 16.70
N ALA A 60 -11.59 -5.56 17.81
CA ALA A 60 -11.58 -6.31 19.06
C ALA A 60 -12.33 -7.64 18.94
N ASP A 61 -13.52 -7.63 18.32
CA ASP A 61 -14.29 -8.84 18.04
C ASP A 61 -13.52 -9.79 17.13
N TRP A 62 -12.87 -9.25 16.09
CA TRP A 62 -12.04 -10.03 15.20
C TRP A 62 -10.86 -10.68 15.93
N ARG A 63 -10.11 -9.91 16.75
CA ARG A 63 -8.98 -10.44 17.54
C ARG A 63 -9.42 -11.52 18.52
N ARG A 64 -10.60 -11.36 19.12
CA ARG A 64 -11.20 -12.37 20.00
C ARG A 64 -11.51 -13.65 19.22
N PHE A 65 -12.12 -13.52 18.04
CA PHE A 65 -12.41 -14.66 17.17
C PHE A 65 -11.12 -15.36 16.70
N SER A 66 -10.14 -14.60 16.21
CA SER A 66 -8.86 -15.15 15.75
C SER A 66 -8.09 -15.83 16.88
N GLY A 67 -8.15 -15.31 18.11
CA GLY A 67 -7.55 -15.94 19.29
C GLY A 67 -8.19 -17.29 19.64
N LEU A 68 -9.50 -17.43 19.46
CA LEU A 68 -10.23 -18.67 19.73
C LEU A 68 -9.98 -19.76 18.67
N HIS A 69 -9.68 -19.37 17.43
CA HIS A 69 -9.57 -20.29 16.30
C HIS A 69 -8.15 -20.42 15.70
N GLY A 70 -7.21 -19.53 16.07
CA GLY A 70 -5.87 -19.45 15.48
C GLY A 70 -4.99 -20.66 15.76
N GLU A 71 -5.06 -21.23 16.96
CA GLU A 71 -4.27 -22.43 17.30
C GLU A 71 -4.84 -23.70 16.65
N GLY A 72 -6.16 -23.83 16.57
CA GLY A 72 -6.84 -25.03 16.05
C GLY A 72 -6.86 -25.14 14.52
N VAL A 73 -7.01 -24.03 13.80
CA VAL A 73 -7.11 -24.04 12.34
C VAL A 73 -5.73 -24.19 11.68
N ALA A 74 -4.70 -23.54 12.23
CA ALA A 74 -3.33 -23.70 11.76
C ALA A 74 -2.77 -25.11 12.02
N THR A 75 -3.14 -25.74 13.14
CA THR A 75 -2.78 -27.14 13.44
C THR A 75 -3.55 -28.14 12.57
N TYR A 76 -4.83 -27.90 12.29
CA TYR A 76 -5.64 -28.72 11.38
C TYR A 76 -5.12 -28.68 9.93
N ALA A 77 -4.77 -27.50 9.41
CA ALA A 77 -4.21 -27.34 8.07
C ALA A 77 -2.83 -28.01 7.93
N ARG A 78 -1.96 -27.88 8.96
CA ARG A 78 -0.68 -28.63 9.01
C ARG A 78 -0.90 -30.14 9.01
N GLY A 79 -1.97 -30.62 9.66
CA GLY A 79 -2.32 -32.05 9.70
C GLY A 79 -2.73 -32.64 8.34
N MET A 80 -3.19 -31.82 7.39
CA MET A 80 -3.59 -32.28 6.05
C MET A 80 -2.54 -32.06 4.95
N GLY A 81 -1.34 -31.59 5.30
CA GLY A 81 -0.24 -31.42 4.34
C GLY A 81 -0.49 -30.36 3.26
N GLN A 82 -1.57 -29.57 3.37
CA GLN A 82 -1.85 -28.47 2.47
C GLN A 82 -1.14 -27.20 2.95
N ARG A 83 -0.27 -26.65 2.09
CA ARG A 83 0.31 -25.29 2.24
C ARG A 83 -0.69 -24.22 1.77
N VAL A 84 -1.96 -24.36 2.12
CA VAL A 84 -2.92 -23.27 1.95
C VAL A 84 -2.75 -22.40 3.18
N ASP A 85 -2.40 -21.13 3.00
CA ASP A 85 -2.42 -20.14 4.09
C ASP A 85 -3.89 -20.04 4.55
N PRO A 86 -4.30 -20.72 5.64
CA PRO A 86 -5.72 -20.89 5.98
C PRO A 86 -6.37 -19.55 6.32
N LEU A 87 -5.52 -18.54 6.49
CA LEU A 87 -5.82 -17.16 6.80
C LEU A 87 -6.49 -16.39 5.64
N ASP A 88 -6.38 -16.83 4.38
CA ASP A 88 -6.72 -15.97 3.24
C ASP A 88 -8.10 -16.20 2.62
N GLU A 89 -8.53 -17.45 2.42
CA GLU A 89 -9.80 -17.76 1.74
C GLU A 89 -10.96 -17.97 2.71
N LEU A 90 -10.73 -18.76 3.76
CA LEU A 90 -11.74 -19.04 4.77
C LEU A 90 -12.02 -17.78 5.61
N LEU A 91 -10.98 -17.03 5.93
CA LEU A 91 -11.08 -15.87 6.81
C LEU A 91 -11.68 -14.66 6.10
N ALA A 92 -11.39 -14.41 4.83
CA ALA A 92 -12.07 -13.34 4.09
C ALA A 92 -13.53 -13.67 3.76
N SER A 93 -13.84 -14.93 3.45
CA SER A 93 -15.24 -15.35 3.24
C SER A 93 -16.03 -15.36 4.56
N GLN A 94 -15.41 -15.70 5.69
CA GLN A 94 -16.04 -15.65 7.00
C GLN A 94 -16.16 -14.23 7.57
N ILE A 95 -15.13 -13.38 7.40
CA ILE A 95 -15.22 -11.94 7.70
C ILE A 95 -16.36 -11.34 6.89
N LYS A 96 -16.43 -11.63 5.59
CA LYS A 96 -17.52 -11.17 4.72
C LYS A 96 -18.87 -11.70 5.20
N CYS A 97 -18.99 -12.98 5.52
CA CYS A 97 -20.24 -13.57 6.00
C CYS A 97 -20.68 -13.02 7.36
N GLU A 98 -19.74 -12.80 8.29
CA GLU A 98 -20.03 -12.32 9.64
C GLU A 98 -20.37 -10.82 9.63
N LEU A 99 -19.65 -10.02 8.83
CA LEU A 99 -20.04 -8.63 8.52
C LEU A 99 -21.44 -8.60 7.88
N GLN A 100 -21.67 -9.41 6.84
CA GLN A 100 -23.00 -9.47 6.21
C GLN A 100 -24.10 -9.93 7.16
N ARG A 101 -23.78 -10.78 8.15
CA ARG A 101 -24.71 -11.25 9.16
C ARG A 101 -25.00 -10.19 10.22
N GLN A 102 -24.00 -9.45 10.69
CA GLN A 102 -24.17 -8.31 11.59
C GLN A 102 -24.95 -7.18 10.90
N ILE A 103 -24.70 -6.95 9.60
CA ILE A 103 -25.41 -5.96 8.78
C ILE A 103 -26.87 -6.38 8.54
N LYS A 104 -27.14 -7.67 8.22
CA LYS A 104 -28.52 -8.16 8.03
C LYS A 104 -29.36 -8.16 9.30
N GLY A 105 -28.76 -8.11 10.49
CA GLY A 105 -29.47 -7.96 11.76
C GLY A 105 -30.04 -6.56 11.98
N ASP A 106 -29.46 -5.53 11.34
CA ASP A 106 -29.83 -4.13 11.45
C ASP A 106 -30.31 -3.62 10.08
N ALA A 107 -31.59 -3.84 9.74
CA ALA A 107 -32.19 -3.50 8.45
C ALA A 107 -32.26 -1.97 8.12
N ALA A 108 -31.61 -1.12 8.91
CA ALA A 108 -31.58 0.34 8.76
C ALA A 108 -30.18 0.92 8.48
N ARG A 109 -29.15 0.08 8.25
CA ARG A 109 -27.79 0.58 8.01
C ARG A 109 -27.57 1.03 6.56
N ASN A 110 -26.92 2.18 6.41
CA ASN A 110 -26.46 2.70 5.13
C ASN A 110 -25.33 1.81 4.60
N GLU A 111 -25.58 1.05 3.53
CA GLU A 111 -24.63 0.12 2.91
C GLU A 111 -23.24 0.75 2.62
N GLY A 112 -23.19 2.04 2.32
CA GLY A 112 -21.93 2.78 2.08
C GLY A 112 -21.08 3.02 3.34
N ALA A 113 -21.70 3.32 4.49
CA ALA A 113 -20.97 3.55 5.75
C ALA A 113 -20.33 2.26 6.28
N ASP A 114 -21.00 1.14 6.04
CA ASP A 114 -20.49 -0.19 6.40
C ASP A 114 -19.31 -0.59 5.50
N ALA A 115 -19.34 -0.25 4.20
CA ALA A 115 -18.22 -0.48 3.27
C ALA A 115 -16.96 0.30 3.66
N VAL A 116 -17.09 1.58 4.03
CA VAL A 116 -15.98 2.42 4.51
C VAL A 116 -15.37 1.85 5.80
N THR A 117 -16.22 1.46 6.76
CA THR A 117 -15.75 0.86 8.02
C THR A 117 -15.01 -0.46 7.77
N THR A 118 -15.53 -1.30 6.88
CA THR A 118 -14.90 -2.57 6.48
C THR A 118 -13.56 -2.34 5.79
N ALA A 119 -13.50 -1.37 4.87
CA ALA A 119 -12.28 -1.00 4.18
C ALA A 119 -11.20 -0.53 5.15
N ARG A 120 -11.55 0.32 6.13
CA ARG A 120 -10.62 0.72 7.20
C ARG A 120 -10.15 -0.47 8.01
N ALA A 121 -11.03 -1.39 8.41
CA ALA A 121 -10.65 -2.59 9.14
C ALA A 121 -9.68 -3.47 8.36
N LEU A 122 -9.93 -3.67 7.06
CA LEU A 122 -9.01 -4.39 6.18
C LEU A 122 -7.64 -3.72 6.10
N LEU A 123 -7.59 -2.40 5.93
CA LEU A 123 -6.33 -1.66 5.90
C LEU A 123 -5.61 -1.70 7.26
N SER A 124 -6.31 -1.60 8.39
CA SER A 124 -5.72 -1.73 9.73
C SER A 124 -5.08 -3.11 9.91
N LEU A 125 -5.78 -4.18 9.55
CA LEU A 125 -5.23 -5.54 9.63
C LEU A 125 -4.02 -5.71 8.70
N ALA A 126 -4.09 -5.12 7.50
CA ALA A 126 -3.00 -5.17 6.55
C ALA A 126 -1.77 -4.39 7.05
N ALA A 127 -1.98 -3.26 7.74
CA ALA A 127 -0.92 -2.48 8.36
C ALA A 127 -0.27 -3.21 9.55
N GLU A 128 -1.07 -3.85 10.41
CA GLU A 128 -0.57 -4.70 11.49
C GLU A 128 0.28 -5.85 10.93
N TYR A 129 -0.14 -6.46 9.84
CA TYR A 129 0.62 -7.51 9.17
C TYR A 129 1.94 -6.98 8.61
N ASP A 130 1.95 -5.82 7.94
CA ASP A 130 3.16 -5.20 7.40
C ASP A 130 4.17 -4.85 8.52
N LEU A 131 3.68 -4.40 9.68
CA LEU A 131 4.53 -4.13 10.84
C LEU A 131 5.14 -5.43 11.39
N ARG A 132 4.33 -6.46 11.63
CA ARG A 132 4.83 -7.75 12.13
C ARG A 132 5.80 -8.41 11.16
N ARG A 133 5.55 -8.29 9.85
CA ARG A 133 6.44 -8.82 8.82
C ARG A 133 7.79 -8.12 8.85
N ARG A 134 7.80 -6.79 8.94
CA ARG A 134 9.04 -6.01 9.10
C ARG A 134 9.82 -6.41 10.35
N ASP A 135 9.13 -6.53 11.49
CA ASP A 135 9.78 -6.96 12.74
C ASP A 135 10.42 -8.36 12.60
N LEU A 136 9.74 -9.28 11.92
CA LEU A 136 10.26 -10.63 11.64
C LEU A 136 11.45 -10.61 10.68
N ASP A 137 11.38 -9.81 9.62
CA ASP A 137 12.46 -9.68 8.63
C ASP A 137 13.72 -9.06 9.28
N ASP A 138 13.54 -8.08 10.17
CA ASP A 138 14.61 -7.47 10.96
C ASP A 138 15.26 -8.49 11.92
N ASP A 139 14.45 -9.29 12.62
CA ASP A 139 14.93 -10.32 13.53
C ASP A 139 15.67 -11.44 12.77
N LEU A 140 15.18 -11.86 11.61
CA LEU A 140 15.85 -12.83 10.75
C LEU A 140 17.19 -12.28 10.26
N SER A 141 17.23 -11.04 9.76
CA SER A 141 18.46 -10.37 9.32
C SER A 141 19.50 -10.29 10.45
N ARG A 142 19.07 -9.99 11.68
CA ARG A 142 19.95 -9.99 12.86
C ARG A 142 20.48 -11.38 13.21
N ILE A 143 19.65 -12.42 13.05
CA ILE A 143 20.08 -13.81 13.28
C ILE A 143 21.11 -14.22 12.22
N GLU A 144 20.85 -13.93 10.95
CA GLU A 144 21.77 -14.21 9.84
C GLU A 144 23.11 -13.50 10.03
N ALA A 145 23.10 -12.21 10.37
CA ALA A 145 24.33 -11.46 10.67
C ALA A 145 25.13 -12.08 11.83
N ARG A 146 24.45 -12.54 12.89
CA ARG A 146 25.10 -13.25 14.01
C ARG A 146 25.65 -14.60 13.60
N GLN A 147 24.92 -15.35 12.78
CA GLN A 147 25.37 -16.64 12.25
C GLN A 147 26.63 -16.44 11.40
N GLN A 148 26.63 -15.43 10.53
CA GLN A 148 27.79 -15.10 9.70
C GLN A 148 29.00 -14.71 10.57
N ALA A 149 28.82 -13.83 11.56
CA ALA A 149 29.90 -13.45 12.48
C ALA A 149 30.49 -14.64 13.25
N LEU A 150 29.65 -15.61 13.64
CA LEU A 150 30.12 -16.86 14.28
C LEU A 150 30.89 -17.75 13.31
N LEU A 151 30.41 -17.88 12.06
CA LEU A 151 31.10 -18.64 11.02
C LEU A 151 32.45 -18.01 10.68
N ASP A 152 32.53 -16.69 10.57
CA ASP A 152 33.77 -15.96 10.32
C ASP A 152 34.77 -16.17 11.47
N THR A 153 34.28 -16.14 12.72
CA THR A 153 35.10 -16.44 13.90
C THR A 153 35.63 -17.88 13.90
N LEU A 154 34.83 -18.85 13.45
CA LEU A 154 35.22 -20.28 13.43
C LEU A 154 36.10 -20.64 12.23
N LYS A 155 35.90 -20.00 11.08
CA LYS A 155 36.59 -20.35 9.82
C LYS A 155 37.91 -19.62 9.65
N GLY A 156 38.13 -18.49 10.34
CA GLY A 156 39.32 -17.68 10.16
C GLY A 156 39.41 -16.95 8.81
N GLU A 157 38.48 -17.21 7.87
CA GLU A 157 38.18 -16.40 6.68
C GLU A 157 36.91 -16.90 5.96
N VAL A 158 36.41 -16.03 5.07
CA VAL A 158 35.02 -15.79 4.64
C VAL A 158 34.34 -16.97 3.94
N ALA A 159 33.05 -17.17 4.24
CA ALA A 159 32.17 -18.06 3.50
C ALA A 159 31.01 -17.28 2.86
N GLU A 160 30.82 -17.50 1.55
CA GLU A 160 29.70 -17.00 0.77
C GLU A 160 28.39 -17.69 1.19
N LEU A 161 27.36 -16.89 1.42
CA LEU A 161 26.02 -17.31 1.81
C LEU A 161 25.22 -17.83 0.59
N PRO A 162 24.36 -18.84 0.75
CA PRO A 162 23.49 -19.29 -0.33
C PRO A 162 22.28 -18.38 -0.49
N GLU A 163 21.90 -18.18 -1.74
CA GLU A 163 20.74 -17.40 -2.19
C GLU A 163 19.42 -18.06 -1.72
N ALA A 164 18.57 -17.27 -1.06
CA ALA A 164 17.29 -17.73 -0.51
C ALA A 164 16.28 -18.06 -1.62
N ALA A 165 15.51 -19.14 -1.42
CA ALA A 165 14.51 -19.57 -2.39
C ALA A 165 13.32 -18.58 -2.48
N PRO A 166 12.77 -18.36 -3.69
CA PRO A 166 11.65 -17.43 -3.89
C PRO A 166 10.40 -17.94 -3.17
N HIS A 167 9.82 -17.07 -2.35
CA HIS A 167 8.53 -17.30 -1.70
C HIS A 167 7.40 -17.18 -2.74
N GLY A 168 6.34 -17.98 -2.59
CA GLY A 168 5.26 -18.09 -3.57
C GLY A 168 4.54 -16.76 -3.83
N GLU A 169 4.70 -16.21 -5.04
CA GLU A 169 4.22 -14.89 -5.48
C GLU A 169 2.69 -14.75 -5.47
N ALA A 170 1.94 -15.82 -5.76
CA ALA A 170 0.49 -15.77 -5.95
C ALA A 170 -0.32 -15.34 -4.70
N ALA A 171 0.20 -15.57 -3.49
CA ALA A 171 -0.46 -15.14 -2.26
C ALA A 171 -0.30 -13.63 -2.00
N GLY A 172 0.77 -13.01 -2.52
CA GLY A 172 1.00 -11.57 -2.43
C GLY A 172 -0.06 -10.79 -3.21
N GLU A 173 -0.31 -11.24 -4.44
CA GLU A 173 -1.17 -10.52 -5.40
C GLU A 173 -2.60 -10.34 -4.86
N VAL A 174 -3.19 -11.42 -4.33
CA VAL A 174 -4.55 -11.41 -3.76
C VAL A 174 -4.63 -10.46 -2.55
N LYS A 175 -3.60 -10.46 -1.69
CA LYS A 175 -3.53 -9.57 -0.52
C LYS A 175 -3.43 -8.12 -0.96
N MET A 176 -2.58 -7.83 -1.94
CA MET A 176 -2.40 -6.48 -2.48
C MET A 176 -3.65 -5.98 -3.19
N MET A 177 -4.33 -6.82 -3.97
CA MET A 177 -5.59 -6.47 -4.64
C MET A 177 -6.69 -6.11 -3.65
N ARG A 178 -6.81 -6.86 -2.54
CA ARG A 178 -7.76 -6.53 -1.45
C ARG A 178 -7.41 -5.20 -0.79
N ARG A 179 -6.12 -4.95 -0.57
CA ARG A 179 -5.63 -3.67 -0.02
C ARG A 179 -5.95 -2.50 -0.95
N LEU A 180 -5.68 -2.63 -2.25
CA LEU A 180 -6.04 -1.64 -3.27
C LEU A 180 -7.55 -1.39 -3.29
N SER A 181 -8.37 -2.44 -3.27
CA SER A 181 -9.83 -2.32 -3.24
C SER A 181 -10.34 -1.60 -1.99
N ALA A 182 -9.80 -1.94 -0.80
CA ALA A 182 -10.14 -1.27 0.44
C ALA A 182 -9.72 0.21 0.41
N TRP A 183 -8.48 0.52 0.01
CA TRP A 183 -8.01 1.89 -0.14
C TRP A 183 -8.84 2.69 -1.14
N ALA A 184 -9.16 2.10 -2.29
CA ALA A 184 -9.99 2.72 -3.32
C ALA A 184 -11.43 2.99 -2.85
N THR A 185 -11.97 2.13 -1.99
CA THR A 185 -13.26 2.35 -1.33
C THR A 185 -13.21 3.60 -0.44
N LEU A 186 -12.12 3.81 0.30
CA LEU A 186 -11.95 5.04 1.09
C LEU A 186 -11.79 6.27 0.20
N PHE A 187 -10.94 6.18 -0.83
CA PHE A 187 -10.71 7.26 -1.78
C PHE A 187 -12.00 7.73 -2.46
N THR A 188 -12.82 6.79 -2.93
CA THR A 188 -14.09 7.12 -3.62
C THR A 188 -15.20 7.59 -2.69
N ALA A 189 -15.15 7.25 -1.40
CA ALA A 189 -16.08 7.77 -0.40
C ALA A 189 -15.90 9.28 -0.14
N GLU A 190 -14.72 9.84 -0.45
CA GLU A 190 -14.48 11.29 -0.40
C GLU A 190 -15.19 12.06 -1.53
N GLY A 191 -15.64 11.35 -2.57
CA GLY A 191 -16.37 11.91 -3.70
C GLY A 191 -15.49 12.34 -4.88
N GLU A 192 -16.15 12.75 -5.98
CA GLU A 192 -15.48 13.13 -7.24
C GLU A 192 -14.70 14.44 -7.14
N ALA A 193 -14.99 15.27 -6.14
CA ALA A 193 -14.33 16.56 -5.92
C ALA A 193 -12.88 16.45 -5.41
N CYS A 194 -12.33 15.24 -5.32
CA CYS A 194 -10.95 15.02 -4.92
C CYS A 194 -9.99 15.54 -6.01
N PRO A 195 -9.18 16.58 -5.75
CA PRO A 195 -8.32 17.20 -6.75
C PRO A 195 -7.02 16.41 -7.02
N ASP A 196 -6.89 15.22 -6.43
CA ASP A 196 -5.62 14.51 -6.35
C ASP A 196 -5.32 13.79 -7.67
N ARG A 197 -4.26 14.25 -8.35
CA ARG A 197 -3.75 13.66 -9.60
C ARG A 197 -2.41 12.94 -9.43
N PHE A 198 -1.76 13.12 -8.29
CA PHE A 198 -0.47 12.53 -7.98
C PHE A 198 -0.64 11.44 -6.91
N PHE A 199 -0.21 10.24 -7.25
CA PHE A 199 -0.31 9.06 -6.39
C PHE A 199 1.08 8.48 -6.18
N VAL A 200 1.46 8.22 -4.94
CA VAL A 200 2.77 7.66 -4.60
C VAL A 200 2.60 6.33 -3.87
N THR A 201 3.44 5.36 -4.22
CA THR A 201 3.49 4.05 -3.56
C THR A 201 4.93 3.60 -3.36
N THR A 202 5.19 2.83 -2.30
CA THR A 202 6.45 2.11 -2.10
C THR A 202 6.39 0.66 -2.59
N SER A 203 5.23 0.22 -3.08
CA SER A 203 5.03 -1.14 -3.55
C SER A 203 4.98 -1.20 -5.08
N ARG A 204 6.02 -1.81 -5.66
CA ARG A 204 6.08 -2.12 -7.09
C ARG A 204 4.92 -3.02 -7.53
N GLU A 205 4.52 -3.96 -6.67
CA GLU A 205 3.37 -4.84 -6.87
C GLU A 205 2.06 -4.05 -6.96
N ALA A 206 1.84 -3.08 -6.06
CA ALA A 206 0.66 -2.23 -6.11
C ALA A 206 0.58 -1.44 -7.42
N LEU A 207 1.70 -0.89 -7.87
CA LEU A 207 1.77 -0.15 -9.13
C LEU A 207 1.50 -1.05 -10.34
N ALA A 208 2.07 -2.26 -10.36
CA ALA A 208 1.83 -3.24 -11.41
C ALA A 208 0.35 -3.63 -11.50
N LEU A 209 -0.29 -3.88 -10.36
CA LEU A 209 -1.72 -4.21 -10.30
C LEU A 209 -2.61 -3.05 -10.74
N VAL A 210 -2.23 -1.81 -10.43
CA VAL A 210 -2.93 -0.62 -10.94
C VAL A 210 -2.83 -0.53 -12.46
N ALA A 211 -1.65 -0.79 -13.04
CA ALA A 211 -1.48 -0.80 -14.49
C ALA A 211 -2.34 -1.89 -15.16
N GLU A 212 -2.21 -3.13 -14.67
CA GLU A 212 -2.86 -4.31 -15.24
C GLU A 212 -4.38 -4.25 -15.10
N HIS A 213 -4.88 -4.09 -13.87
CA HIS A 213 -6.31 -4.16 -13.59
C HIS A 213 -7.03 -2.83 -13.81
N GLY A 214 -6.28 -1.72 -13.81
CA GLY A 214 -6.78 -0.42 -14.22
C GLY A 214 -6.96 -0.31 -15.72
N GLY A 215 -6.32 -1.19 -16.51
CA GLY A 215 -6.27 -1.07 -17.97
C GLY A 215 -5.46 0.15 -18.42
N LEU A 216 -4.48 0.56 -17.62
CA LEU A 216 -3.67 1.75 -17.85
C LEU A 216 -2.37 1.38 -18.55
N VAL A 217 -1.97 2.23 -19.50
CA VAL A 217 -0.60 2.23 -20.01
C VAL A 217 0.18 3.26 -19.21
N LEU A 218 1.09 2.78 -18.36
CA LEU A 218 2.00 3.65 -17.62
C LEU A 218 3.21 3.97 -18.48
N GLU A 219 3.38 5.24 -18.83
CA GLU A 219 4.58 5.75 -19.50
C GLU A 219 5.58 6.22 -18.43
N GLU A 220 6.77 5.64 -18.39
CA GLU A 220 7.84 6.11 -17.51
C GLU A 220 8.40 7.43 -18.04
N LEU A 221 8.34 8.49 -17.22
CA LEU A 221 8.88 9.81 -17.53
C LEU A 221 10.34 9.96 -17.11
N GLY A 222 10.75 9.25 -16.06
CA GLY A 222 12.12 9.22 -15.57
C GLY A 222 12.23 8.89 -14.09
N VAL A 223 13.47 8.96 -13.61
CA VAL A 223 13.84 8.60 -12.24
C VAL A 223 14.52 9.79 -11.55
N LEU A 224 14.07 10.14 -10.35
CA LEU A 224 14.69 11.15 -9.48
C LEU A 224 15.39 10.46 -8.31
N ARG A 225 16.58 10.94 -7.92
CA ARG A 225 17.39 10.35 -6.83
C ARG A 225 17.99 11.44 -5.94
N GLY A 226 18.07 11.19 -4.63
CA GLY A 226 18.96 11.92 -3.72
C GLY A 226 18.94 13.45 -3.84
N GLY A 227 20.09 14.05 -4.21
CA GLY A 227 20.26 15.51 -4.36
C GLY A 227 19.43 16.14 -5.48
N ASP A 228 18.92 15.35 -6.42
CA ASP A 228 18.08 15.81 -7.54
C ASP A 228 16.60 15.96 -7.15
N LEU A 229 16.26 15.70 -5.89
CA LEU A 229 14.91 15.87 -5.33
C LEU A 229 14.57 17.35 -5.19
N GLY A 230 14.22 17.97 -6.30
CA GLY A 230 13.74 19.34 -6.38
C GLY A 230 12.46 19.44 -7.20
N ARG A 231 11.52 20.28 -6.75
CA ARG A 231 10.25 20.51 -7.45
C ARG A 231 10.45 20.94 -8.90
N GLY A 232 11.48 21.75 -9.20
CA GLY A 232 11.79 22.17 -10.57
C GLY A 232 12.14 20.99 -11.50
N ASN A 233 12.79 19.94 -10.98
CA ASN A 233 13.10 18.73 -11.75
C ASN A 233 11.83 17.92 -12.03
N LEU A 234 10.96 17.77 -11.04
CA LEU A 234 9.64 17.14 -11.22
C LEU A 234 8.79 17.90 -12.25
N GLU A 235 8.71 19.23 -12.13
CA GLU A 235 7.97 20.07 -13.09
C GLU A 235 8.55 19.97 -14.51
N SER A 236 9.88 19.92 -14.65
CA SER A 236 10.55 19.72 -15.94
C SER A 236 10.19 18.38 -16.57
N LEU A 237 10.22 17.28 -15.79
CA LEU A 237 9.84 15.95 -16.26
C LEU A 237 8.37 15.91 -16.69
N LEU A 238 7.46 16.51 -15.91
CA LEU A 238 6.04 16.58 -16.24
C LEU A 238 5.75 17.43 -17.48
N ALA A 239 6.59 18.43 -17.76
CA ALA A 239 6.53 19.23 -18.98
C ALA A 239 7.10 18.52 -20.22
N GLY A 240 7.56 17.26 -20.10
CA GLY A 240 8.22 16.53 -21.18
C GLY A 240 9.65 17.03 -21.46
N GLY A 241 10.27 17.73 -20.50
CA GLY A 241 11.67 18.09 -20.56
C GLY A 241 12.56 16.84 -20.60
N PRO A 242 13.80 16.96 -21.11
CA PRO A 242 14.73 15.84 -21.13
C PRO A 242 14.94 15.33 -19.69
N SER A 243 14.87 14.01 -19.52
CA SER A 243 15.29 13.36 -18.28
C SER A 243 16.70 13.86 -17.96
N VAL A 244 16.86 14.54 -16.82
CA VAL A 244 18.15 15.07 -16.39
C VAL A 244 19.06 13.86 -16.22
N GLY A 245 20.04 13.76 -17.12
CA GLY A 245 20.94 12.61 -17.22
C GLY A 245 21.70 12.36 -15.93
N SER A 246 22.10 11.09 -15.78
CA SER A 246 22.78 10.47 -14.64
C SER A 246 23.54 11.45 -13.73
N PRO A 247 23.29 11.43 -12.41
CA PRO A 247 23.97 12.30 -11.48
C PRO A 247 25.48 12.06 -11.58
N GLU A 248 26.23 13.12 -11.87
CA GLU A 248 27.65 13.13 -11.55
C GLU A 248 27.75 12.86 -10.04
N THR A 249 28.56 11.87 -9.66
CA THR A 249 28.83 11.46 -8.27
C THR A 249 29.34 12.65 -7.45
N GLY A 250 28.41 13.47 -6.97
CA GLY A 250 28.64 14.67 -6.20
C GLY A 250 28.31 14.42 -4.74
N SER A 251 29.34 14.57 -3.91
CA SER A 251 29.35 14.77 -2.45
C SER A 251 28.16 14.21 -1.67
N ASP A 252 28.46 13.16 -0.92
CA ASP A 252 27.65 12.46 0.08
C ASP A 252 27.14 13.39 1.19
N ASP A 253 26.19 14.26 0.86
CA ASP A 253 25.61 15.24 1.78
C ASP A 253 24.46 14.59 2.56
N GLY A 254 24.73 13.45 3.20
CA GLY A 254 23.82 12.73 4.10
C GLY A 254 22.39 12.58 3.55
N GLY A 255 22.26 12.46 2.23
CA GLY A 255 21.00 12.59 1.53
C GLY A 255 20.06 11.44 1.86
N VAL A 256 18.76 11.73 1.88
CA VAL A 256 17.73 10.70 2.09
C VAL A 256 17.87 9.64 0.98
N PRO A 257 18.07 8.36 1.31
CA PRO A 257 18.36 7.31 0.34
C PRO A 257 17.07 6.83 -0.32
N VAL A 258 16.40 7.70 -1.09
CA VAL A 258 15.14 7.38 -1.77
C VAL A 258 15.25 7.69 -3.26
N THR A 259 14.81 6.74 -4.08
CA THR A 259 14.63 6.88 -5.52
C THR A 259 13.15 7.00 -5.84
N PHE A 260 12.77 7.92 -6.73
CA PHE A 260 11.41 8.02 -7.26
C PHE A 260 11.38 7.72 -8.75
N THR A 261 10.65 6.69 -9.15
CA THR A 261 10.31 6.44 -10.56
C THR A 261 8.97 7.09 -10.85
N ILE A 262 8.92 7.98 -11.84
CA ILE A 262 7.73 8.75 -12.20
C ILE A 262 7.10 8.14 -13.44
N CYS A 263 5.84 7.76 -13.32
CA CYS A 263 5.02 7.21 -14.40
C CYS A 263 3.80 8.11 -14.63
N ILE A 264 3.34 8.22 -15.86
CA ILE A 264 2.12 8.94 -16.22
C ILE A 264 1.11 7.98 -16.86
N ALA A 265 -0.16 8.09 -16.46
CA ALA A 265 -1.30 7.45 -17.09
C ALA A 265 -2.18 8.53 -17.71
N ARG A 266 -2.35 8.50 -19.04
CA ARG A 266 -3.07 9.56 -19.75
C ARG A 266 -4.55 9.30 -19.91
N GLY A 267 -5.35 10.36 -19.79
CA GLY A 267 -6.74 10.38 -20.22
C GLY A 267 -7.73 9.59 -19.35
N GLU A 268 -7.43 9.39 -18.08
CA GLU A 268 -8.25 8.66 -17.13
C GLU A 268 -8.39 9.45 -15.81
N HIS A 269 -9.63 9.75 -15.41
CA HIS A 269 -9.88 10.44 -14.15
C HIS A 269 -9.61 9.51 -12.94
N PRO A 270 -8.92 9.96 -11.87
CA PRO A 270 -8.61 9.14 -10.70
C PRO A 270 -9.83 8.46 -10.07
N TYR A 271 -10.94 9.19 -9.95
CA TYR A 271 -12.18 8.64 -9.41
C TYR A 271 -12.67 7.44 -10.21
N ASN A 272 -12.62 7.51 -11.55
CA ASN A 272 -13.08 6.43 -12.42
C ASN A 272 -12.20 5.18 -12.26
N LEU A 273 -10.88 5.37 -12.20
CA LEU A 273 -9.93 4.30 -11.96
C LEU A 273 -10.23 3.60 -10.63
N PHE A 274 -10.21 4.34 -9.52
CA PHE A 274 -10.33 3.74 -8.19
C PHE A 274 -11.75 3.24 -7.90
N ASN A 275 -12.79 3.81 -8.50
CA ASN A 275 -14.15 3.25 -8.40
C ASN A 275 -14.23 1.83 -8.99
N ARG A 276 -13.44 1.49 -10.02
CA ARG A 276 -13.34 0.11 -10.52
C ARG A 276 -12.75 -0.83 -9.47
N PHE A 277 -11.67 -0.41 -8.80
CA PHE A 277 -11.07 -1.18 -7.71
C PHE A 277 -12.01 -1.33 -6.50
N ALA A 278 -12.74 -0.28 -6.14
CA ALA A 278 -13.69 -0.31 -5.02
C ALA A 278 -14.86 -1.30 -5.25
N ARG A 279 -15.35 -1.39 -6.49
CA ARG A 279 -16.44 -2.34 -6.85
C ARG A 279 -15.98 -3.78 -7.02
N GLY A 280 -14.66 -4.01 -7.06
CA GLY A 280 -14.04 -5.31 -7.28
C GLY A 280 -13.90 -5.66 -8.76
N THR A 281 -12.80 -6.32 -9.10
CA THR A 281 -12.40 -6.70 -10.47
C THR A 281 -13.33 -7.73 -11.14
N ASN A 282 -14.25 -8.34 -10.38
CA ASN A 282 -15.22 -9.32 -10.87
C ASN A 282 -16.50 -8.71 -11.46
N VAL A 283 -16.69 -7.39 -11.37
CA VAL A 283 -17.84 -6.75 -12.02
C VAL A 283 -17.49 -6.57 -13.49
N SER A 284 -17.97 -7.51 -14.31
CA SER A 284 -17.90 -7.39 -15.76
C SER A 284 -18.45 -6.02 -16.17
N LEU A 285 -17.59 -5.16 -16.73
CA LEU A 285 -17.93 -3.80 -17.19
C LEU A 285 -18.99 -3.77 -18.31
N LYS A 286 -19.53 -4.93 -18.70
CA LYS A 286 -20.63 -5.07 -19.65
C LYS A 286 -21.95 -4.70 -18.97
N GLY A 287 -22.24 -3.41 -18.83
CA GLY A 287 -23.63 -2.94 -18.74
C GLY A 287 -24.01 -2.03 -17.58
N GLN A 288 -23.07 -1.55 -16.76
CA GLN A 288 -23.34 -0.37 -15.94
C GLN A 288 -22.71 0.85 -16.62
N ASP A 289 -23.57 1.72 -17.17
CA ASP A 289 -23.25 3.12 -17.43
C ASP A 289 -22.93 3.79 -16.09
N VAL A 290 -21.72 3.57 -15.57
CA VAL A 290 -21.10 4.60 -14.75
C VAL A 290 -21.02 5.78 -15.69
N GLN A 291 -21.73 6.88 -15.38
CA GLN A 291 -21.50 8.17 -16.02
C GLN A 291 -20.02 8.48 -15.80
N GLY A 292 -19.18 8.04 -16.74
CA GLY A 292 -17.76 8.31 -16.69
C GLY A 292 -17.65 9.81 -16.74
N SER A 293 -16.91 10.38 -15.78
CA SER A 293 -16.54 11.78 -15.87
C SER A 293 -15.97 12.03 -17.27
N GLU A 294 -16.58 12.94 -18.05
CA GLU A 294 -16.08 13.31 -19.38
C GLU A 294 -14.70 14.00 -19.29
N ILE A 295 -14.30 14.34 -18.07
CA ILE A 295 -13.04 14.98 -17.73
C ILE A 295 -11.91 13.96 -17.88
N LYS A 296 -11.16 14.10 -18.98
CA LYS A 296 -9.90 13.39 -19.20
C LYS A 296 -8.79 14.15 -18.49
N GLU A 297 -8.21 13.50 -17.49
CA GLU A 297 -7.06 14.02 -16.75
C GLU A 297 -5.91 13.02 -16.82
N ASP A 298 -4.69 13.56 -16.77
CA ASP A 298 -3.51 12.74 -16.64
C ASP A 298 -3.24 12.50 -15.16
N MET A 299 -2.99 11.23 -14.81
CA MET A 299 -2.59 10.81 -13.47
C MET A 299 -1.11 10.55 -13.46
N VAL A 300 -0.44 10.95 -12.38
CA VAL A 300 0.98 10.70 -12.17
C VAL A 300 1.12 9.71 -11.03
N PHE A 301 1.77 8.59 -11.31
CA PHE A 301 2.16 7.60 -10.33
C PHE A 301 3.64 7.74 -10.00
N VAL A 302 3.98 7.65 -8.73
CA VAL A 302 5.36 7.74 -8.24
C VAL A 302 5.66 6.48 -7.46
N LEU A 303 6.64 5.69 -7.90
CA LEU A 303 7.18 4.57 -7.14
C LEU A 303 8.37 5.07 -6.32
N ALA A 304 8.25 5.03 -5.00
CA ALA A 304 9.28 5.40 -4.04
C ALA A 304 10.03 4.15 -3.55
N GLU A 305 11.33 4.09 -3.76
CA GLU A 305 12.17 2.96 -3.33
C GLU A 305 13.26 3.47 -2.40
N GLU A 306 13.29 2.95 -1.17
CA GLU A 306 14.40 3.17 -0.25
C GLU A 306 15.60 2.35 -0.69
N ILE A 307 16.76 3.01 -0.78
CA ILE A 307 18.04 2.39 -1.07
C ILE A 307 18.62 1.95 0.28
N ALA A 308 18.94 0.67 0.43
CA ALA A 308 19.64 0.20 1.62
C ALA A 308 21.00 0.92 1.74
N PRO A 309 21.42 1.35 2.94
CA PRO A 309 22.77 1.88 3.11
C PRO A 309 23.78 0.76 2.81
N ASP A 310 24.69 1.03 1.87
CA ASP A 310 25.82 0.16 1.51
C ASP A 310 26.79 -0.04 2.69
#